data_AF-A0A951XCI3-F1
#
_entry.id   AF-A0A951XCI3-F1
#
_cell.length_a   1.000
_cell.length_b   1.000
_cell.length_c   1.000
_cell.angle_alpha   90.00
_cell.angle_beta   90.00
_cell.angle_gamma   90.00
#
_symmetry.space_group_name_H-M   'P 1'
#
loop_
_entity.id
_entity.type
_entity.pdbx_description
1 polymer ?
#
loop_
_entity_poly.entity_id
_entity_poly.type
_entity_poly.pdbx_seq_one_letter_code
_entity_poly.pdbx_strand_id
1 'polypeptide(L)'
;WEGYLTLKLTDEEGEYRFSVSAQNSFKLWIDEDLILNAFPNDPVYFNNVNKQDLFSKPVKLQHGKAYKLRIEHTVGKSGAFNKGKAILNWKKPNAASPVVLKSNNLHATLAAAQAAIKTNQTRCITWEGIRPSANTLYEELSPKAAERYLVSAWVKEQQDCKCENYVNASIEVAFIGNQGNEIAQRAILKPAGNIIEGWQRIEEIISIPQETSKIQIYFKAAQGNGNTGKIYFDDWRFLPYHGNMKSFVYHPVNLRLMSELDENNYATFYEYDDEGTLIRVKKESERGIQTIRETRSSLRKD
;
A
#
# COMPACT_ATOMS: atom_id res chain seq x y z
N TRP A 1 -19.14 5.94 25.89
CA TRP A 1 -19.70 5.46 24.61
C TRP A 1 -18.75 4.44 24.04
N GLU A 2 -19.27 3.31 23.58
CA GLU A 2 -18.51 2.30 22.86
C GLU A 2 -19.17 2.05 21.52
N GLY A 3 -18.36 1.78 20.50
CA GLY A 3 -18.83 1.54 19.15
C GLY A 3 -17.68 1.40 18.18
N TYR A 4 -17.93 1.72 16.91
CA TYR A 4 -16.97 1.56 15.83
C TYR A 4 -16.95 2.80 14.94
N LEU A 5 -15.77 3.09 14.40
CA LEU A 5 -15.51 4.11 13.40
C LEU A 5 -15.20 3.45 12.06
N THR A 6 -15.73 3.99 10.96
CA THR A 6 -15.30 3.65 9.60
C THR A 6 -15.06 4.90 8.77
N LEU A 7 -14.13 4.83 7.81
CA LEU A 7 -14.02 5.83 6.76
C LEU A 7 -15.10 5.60 5.71
N LYS A 8 -15.67 6.69 5.18
CA LYS A 8 -16.47 6.63 3.95
C LYS A 8 -15.56 6.71 2.75
N LEU A 9 -16.01 6.25 1.59
CA LEU A 9 -15.29 6.40 0.31
C LEU A 9 -14.93 7.86 -0.05
N THR A 10 -15.64 8.84 0.52
CA THR A 10 -15.37 10.28 0.33
C THR A 10 -14.37 10.84 1.34
N ASP A 11 -13.95 10.05 2.32
CA ASP A 11 -12.92 10.40 3.28
C ASP A 11 -11.55 9.97 2.72
N GLU A 12 -10.49 10.69 3.03
CA GLU A 12 -9.13 10.36 2.56
C GLU A 12 -8.51 9.28 3.46
N GLU A 13 -7.70 8.39 2.91
CA GLU A 13 -6.86 7.53 3.75
C GLU A 13 -5.64 8.30 4.23
N GLY A 14 -5.13 7.95 5.41
CA GLY A 14 -3.91 8.54 5.93
C GLY A 14 -3.95 8.83 7.42
N GLU A 15 -3.15 9.79 7.85
CA GLU A 15 -3.02 10.16 9.26
C GLU A 15 -4.09 11.18 9.68
N TYR A 16 -4.92 10.78 10.63
CA TYR A 16 -5.91 11.63 11.28
C TYR A 16 -5.44 12.06 12.66
N ARG A 17 -5.90 13.22 13.12
CA ARG A 17 -5.78 13.63 14.53
C ARG A 17 -7.14 13.94 15.11
N PHE A 18 -7.50 13.34 16.24
CA PHE A 18 -8.76 13.60 16.92
C PHE A 18 -8.60 14.77 17.89
N SER A 19 -9.61 15.63 17.99
CA SER A 19 -9.66 16.68 18.99
C SER A 19 -11.03 16.75 19.64
N VAL A 20 -11.10 17.34 20.84
CA VAL A 20 -12.34 17.41 21.59
C VAL A 20 -12.62 18.82 22.09
N SER A 21 -13.87 19.25 21.95
CA SER A 21 -14.43 20.41 22.66
C SER A 21 -15.35 19.89 23.75
N ALA A 22 -14.86 19.79 24.98
CA ALA A 22 -15.59 19.22 26.11
C ALA A 22 -15.50 20.07 27.38
N GLN A 23 -16.42 19.79 28.31
CA GLN A 23 -16.35 20.22 29.71
C GLN A 23 -15.78 19.08 30.55
N ASN A 24 -14.83 19.38 31.46
CA ASN A 24 -14.16 18.44 32.35
C ASN A 24 -13.40 17.33 31.60
N SER A 25 -13.38 16.09 32.08
CA SER A 25 -12.51 15.05 31.54
C SER A 25 -13.07 14.38 30.30
N PHE A 26 -12.21 14.11 29.31
CA PHE A 26 -12.57 13.33 28.13
C PHE A 26 -11.43 12.40 27.73
N LYS A 27 -11.74 11.13 27.50
CA LYS A 27 -10.78 10.12 27.03
C LYS A 27 -11.32 9.41 25.81
N LEU A 28 -10.44 9.14 24.85
CA LEU A 28 -10.75 8.42 23.63
C LEU A 28 -9.71 7.33 23.39
N TRP A 29 -10.21 6.12 23.20
CA TRP A 29 -9.45 4.97 22.75
C TRP A 29 -9.87 4.56 21.36
N ILE A 30 -8.91 4.11 20.56
CA ILE A 30 -9.12 3.48 19.26
C ILE A 30 -8.37 2.15 19.25
N ASP A 31 -9.05 1.04 18.95
CA ASP A 31 -8.47 -0.31 18.97
C ASP A 31 -7.68 -0.59 20.29
N GLU A 32 -8.28 -0.25 21.43
CA GLU A 32 -7.73 -0.35 22.81
C GLU A 32 -6.58 0.63 23.16
N ASP A 33 -6.04 1.35 22.18
CA ASP A 33 -5.02 2.38 22.41
C ASP A 33 -5.64 3.68 22.93
N LEU A 34 -5.18 4.18 24.09
CA LEU A 34 -5.54 5.53 24.56
C LEU A 34 -4.85 6.58 23.66
N ILE A 35 -5.63 7.25 22.82
CA ILE A 35 -5.06 8.21 21.85
C ILE A 35 -5.21 9.68 22.29
N LEU A 36 -6.21 9.97 23.13
CA LEU A 36 -6.48 11.31 23.63
C LEU A 36 -6.94 11.21 25.08
N ASN A 37 -6.21 11.89 25.97
CA ASN A 37 -6.52 12.01 27.39
C ASN A 37 -6.60 13.48 27.76
N ALA A 38 -7.79 14.06 27.57
CA ALA A 38 -8.05 15.46 27.81
C ALA A 38 -8.49 15.67 29.26
N PHE A 39 -7.82 16.59 29.96
CA PHE A 39 -8.16 17.04 31.31
C PHE A 39 -8.26 15.87 32.31
N PRO A 40 -7.17 15.09 32.49
CA PRO A 40 -7.17 13.86 33.29
C PRO A 40 -7.44 14.07 34.79
N ASN A 41 -7.30 15.29 35.29
CA ASN A 41 -7.43 15.61 36.71
C ASN A 41 -8.88 16.01 37.06
N ASP A 42 -9.72 15.01 37.32
CA ASP A 42 -11.02 15.19 37.99
C ASP A 42 -10.75 15.63 39.46
N PRO A 43 -11.36 16.70 40.03
CA PRO A 43 -12.53 17.46 39.59
C PRO A 43 -12.22 18.92 39.20
N VAL A 44 -11.08 19.20 38.57
CA VAL A 44 -10.78 20.58 38.13
C VAL A 44 -11.75 20.94 37.00
N TYR A 45 -12.60 21.94 37.24
CA TYR A 45 -13.48 22.49 36.21
C TYR A 45 -12.63 23.05 35.06
N PHE A 46 -12.63 22.33 33.94
CA PHE A 46 -11.99 22.77 32.71
C PHE A 46 -13.04 22.89 31.62
N ASN A 47 -13.11 24.04 30.94
CA ASN A 47 -14.10 24.25 29.88
C ASN A 47 -13.41 24.61 28.57
N ASN A 48 -13.43 23.68 27.60
CA ASN A 48 -12.90 23.88 26.26
C ASN A 48 -13.96 23.81 25.17
N VAL A 49 -15.23 24.05 25.50
CA VAL A 49 -16.34 23.90 24.53
C VAL A 49 -16.21 24.78 23.29
N ASN A 50 -15.35 25.80 23.33
CA ASN A 50 -15.11 26.75 22.25
C ASN A 50 -13.75 26.59 21.56
N LYS A 51 -12.88 25.64 21.95
CA LYS A 51 -11.60 25.40 21.25
C LYS A 51 -11.40 23.93 20.88
N GLN A 52 -10.65 23.69 19.80
CA GLN A 52 -10.38 22.36 19.24
C GLN A 52 -8.88 22.05 19.22
N ASP A 53 -8.13 22.73 20.10
CA ASP A 53 -6.67 22.85 20.00
C ASP A 53 -5.91 21.68 20.65
N LEU A 54 -6.62 20.81 21.39
CA LEU A 54 -6.06 19.61 21.99
C LEU A 54 -6.25 18.42 21.06
N PHE A 55 -5.16 17.92 20.49
CA PHE A 55 -5.15 16.83 19.52
C PHE A 55 -4.59 15.53 20.11
N SER A 56 -5.07 14.40 19.59
CA SER A 56 -4.53 13.07 19.83
C SER A 56 -3.16 12.89 19.17
N LYS A 57 -2.46 11.79 19.51
CA LYS A 57 -1.43 11.23 18.62
C LYS A 57 -2.03 10.96 17.23
N PRO A 58 -1.25 11.05 16.12
CA PRO A 58 -1.72 10.66 14.80
C PRO A 58 -2.24 9.22 14.81
N VAL A 59 -3.34 8.98 14.08
CA VAL A 59 -3.93 7.66 13.90
C VAL A 59 -4.10 7.42 12.41
N LYS A 60 -3.48 6.36 11.90
CA LYS A 60 -3.61 5.98 10.49
C LYS A 60 -4.94 5.27 10.28
N LEU A 61 -5.78 5.85 9.43
CA LEU A 61 -7.08 5.28 9.03
C LEU A 61 -7.07 4.93 7.55
N GLN A 62 -7.75 3.84 7.22
CA GLN A 62 -7.86 3.23 5.89
C GLN A 62 -9.31 2.78 5.66
N HIS A 63 -9.74 2.75 4.40
CA HIS A 63 -11.02 2.17 4.01
C HIS A 63 -11.04 0.66 4.30
N GLY A 64 -12.23 0.08 4.39
CA GLY A 64 -12.36 -1.36 4.58
C GLY A 64 -12.14 -1.86 6.01
N LYS A 65 -11.69 -1.00 6.94
CA LYS A 65 -11.48 -1.36 8.35
C LYS A 65 -12.51 -0.68 9.27
N ALA A 66 -13.03 -1.45 10.23
CA ALA A 66 -13.80 -0.94 11.36
C ALA A 66 -12.88 -0.81 12.58
N TYR A 67 -12.80 0.39 13.15
CA TYR A 67 -11.94 0.70 14.31
C TYR A 67 -12.80 0.75 15.56
N LYS A 68 -12.46 -0.01 16.61
CA LYS A 68 -13.23 -0.01 17.86
C LYS A 68 -12.98 1.29 18.60
N LEU A 69 -14.03 1.99 18.97
CA LEU A 69 -13.98 3.22 19.76
C LEU A 69 -14.46 2.96 21.19
N ARG A 70 -13.72 3.48 22.16
CA ARG A 70 -14.22 3.71 23.52
C ARG A 70 -14.03 5.19 23.85
N ILE A 71 -15.06 5.81 24.41
CA ILE A 71 -15.07 7.21 24.83
C ILE A 71 -15.57 7.27 26.26
N GLU A 72 -14.83 7.95 27.11
CA GLU A 72 -15.24 8.30 28.46
C GLU A 72 -15.30 9.82 28.59
N HIS A 73 -16.37 10.32 29.21
CA HIS A 73 -16.56 11.74 29.47
C HIS A 73 -17.15 11.86 30.88
N THR A 74 -16.46 12.57 31.78
CA THR A 74 -17.00 12.85 33.13
C THR A 74 -17.46 14.30 33.19
N VAL A 75 -18.51 14.53 33.97
CA VAL A 75 -19.04 15.87 34.21
C VAL A 75 -18.87 16.18 35.69
N GLY A 76 -18.14 17.25 36.01
CA GLY A 76 -18.01 17.75 37.38
C GLY A 76 -19.36 18.19 37.95
N LYS A 77 -19.53 18.07 39.27
CA LYS A 77 -20.77 18.39 39.98
C LYS A 77 -20.87 19.90 40.20
N SER A 78 -21.59 20.65 39.36
CA SER A 78 -21.89 22.07 39.66
C SER A 78 -23.30 22.49 39.23
N GLY A 79 -24.20 22.62 40.22
CA GLY A 79 -25.40 23.45 40.15
C GLY A 79 -26.44 23.10 39.08
N ALA A 80 -27.48 23.91 38.95
CA ALA A 80 -28.74 23.64 38.22
C ALA A 80 -28.64 23.36 36.69
N PHE A 81 -27.45 23.14 36.15
CA PHE A 81 -27.20 22.78 34.76
C PHE A 81 -26.39 21.47 34.65
N ASN A 82 -27.01 20.35 35.03
CA ASN A 82 -26.48 18.97 34.95
C ASN A 82 -26.35 18.45 33.50
N LYS A 83 -25.85 19.24 32.55
CA LYS A 83 -25.64 18.83 31.16
C LYS A 83 -24.18 19.00 30.78
N GLY A 84 -23.46 17.89 30.68
CA GLY A 84 -22.11 17.88 30.12
C GLY A 84 -22.15 17.93 28.60
N LYS A 85 -21.27 18.73 28.00
CA LYS A 85 -21.07 18.79 26.55
C LYS A 85 -19.71 18.22 26.19
N ALA A 86 -19.69 17.34 25.19
CA ALA A 86 -18.48 16.90 24.51
C ALA A 86 -18.76 16.80 23.00
N ILE A 87 -17.89 17.40 22.19
CA ILE A 87 -17.93 17.30 20.73
C ILE A 87 -16.61 16.69 20.28
N LEU A 88 -16.68 15.52 19.66
CA LEU A 88 -15.54 14.85 19.03
C LEU A 88 -15.36 15.39 17.61
N ASN A 89 -14.14 15.84 17.33
CA ASN A 89 -13.70 16.34 16.04
C ASN A 89 -12.53 15.50 15.54
N TRP A 90 -12.28 15.58 14.24
CA TRP A 90 -11.10 15.01 13.61
C TRP A 90 -10.52 15.98 12.59
N LYS A 91 -9.20 16.01 12.50
CA LYS A 91 -8.45 16.67 11.44
C LYS A 91 -8.07 15.59 10.44
N LYS A 92 -8.62 15.72 9.22
CA LYS A 92 -8.33 14.83 8.09
C LYS A 92 -6.87 15.02 7.62
N PRO A 93 -6.31 14.06 6.87
CA PRO A 93 -5.03 14.24 6.19
C PRO A 93 -5.02 15.56 5.43
N ASN A 94 -3.92 16.32 5.54
CA ASN A 94 -3.70 17.61 4.84
C ASN A 94 -4.73 18.73 5.08
N ALA A 95 -5.78 18.52 5.89
CA ALA A 95 -6.74 19.56 6.19
C ALA A 95 -6.11 20.66 7.06
N ALA A 96 -6.50 21.92 6.85
CA ALA A 96 -6.01 23.03 7.68
C ALA A 96 -6.56 22.95 9.12
N SER A 97 -7.86 22.63 9.25
CA SER A 97 -8.61 22.68 10.52
C SER A 97 -9.40 21.39 10.78
N PRO A 98 -9.63 21.03 12.06
CA PRO A 98 -10.52 19.93 12.43
C PRO A 98 -11.99 20.22 12.09
N VAL A 99 -12.76 19.15 11.88
CA VAL A 99 -14.21 19.18 11.67
C VAL A 99 -14.90 18.18 12.59
N VAL A 100 -16.19 18.40 12.87
CA VAL A 100 -16.98 17.48 13.71
C VAL A 100 -17.06 16.10 13.06
N LEU A 101 -16.76 15.05 13.83
CA LEU A 101 -16.93 13.67 13.39
C LEU A 101 -18.43 13.38 13.22
N LYS A 102 -18.85 13.09 11.99
CA LYS A 102 -20.27 12.92 11.67
C LYS A 102 -20.76 11.53 12.10
N SER A 103 -22.03 11.44 12.51
CA SER A 103 -22.69 10.18 12.93
C SER A 103 -22.60 9.06 11.90
N ASN A 104 -22.58 9.39 10.61
CA ASN A 104 -22.51 8.40 9.52
C ASN A 104 -21.15 7.69 9.44
N ASN A 105 -20.15 8.10 10.21
CA ASN A 105 -18.88 7.40 10.37
C ASN A 105 -18.87 6.54 11.65
N LEU A 106 -19.90 6.63 12.49
CA LEU A 106 -19.98 6.01 13.81
C LEU A 106 -21.08 4.94 13.84
N HIS A 107 -20.75 3.77 14.39
CA HIS A 107 -21.64 2.60 14.40
C HIS A 107 -21.70 2.00 15.80
N ALA A 108 -22.89 1.63 16.25
CA ALA A 108 -23.07 1.08 17.59
C ALA A 108 -22.57 -0.37 17.74
N THR A 109 -22.48 -1.12 16.64
CA THR A 109 -22.06 -2.53 16.64
C THR A 109 -21.07 -2.82 15.51
N LEU A 110 -20.29 -3.90 15.66
CA LEU A 110 -19.36 -4.34 14.62
C LEU A 110 -20.09 -4.69 13.32
N ALA A 111 -21.23 -5.37 13.43
CA ALA A 111 -22.05 -5.74 12.27
C ALA A 111 -22.54 -4.52 11.48
N ALA A 112 -22.96 -3.45 12.17
CA ALA A 112 -23.36 -2.20 11.51
C ALA A 112 -22.16 -1.51 10.84
N ALA A 113 -21.00 -1.51 11.49
CA ALA A 113 -19.77 -0.96 10.90
C ALA A 113 -19.36 -1.73 9.64
N GLN A 114 -19.40 -3.06 9.70
CA GLN A 114 -19.11 -3.94 8.56
C GLN A 114 -20.10 -3.73 7.41
N ALA A 115 -21.39 -3.58 7.70
CA ALA A 115 -22.40 -3.29 6.66
C ALA A 115 -22.24 -1.92 6.00
N ALA A 116 -21.69 -0.93 6.72
CA ALA A 116 -21.41 0.40 6.18
C ALA A 116 -20.15 0.44 5.29
N ILE A 117 -19.26 -0.54 5.43
CA ILE A 117 -18.08 -0.68 4.56
C ILE A 117 -18.55 -1.16 3.19
N LYS A 118 -18.41 -0.30 2.18
CA LYS A 118 -18.66 -0.69 0.79
C LYS A 118 -17.52 -1.57 0.29
N THR A 119 -17.78 -2.87 0.24
CA THR A 119 -16.90 -3.83 -0.42
C THR A 119 -17.23 -3.88 -1.90
N ASN A 120 -16.24 -3.69 -2.78
CA ASN A 120 -16.44 -3.95 -4.21
C ASN A 120 -16.66 -5.47 -4.40
N GLN A 121 -17.76 -5.87 -5.05
CA GLN A 121 -18.10 -7.26 -5.31
C GLN A 121 -17.38 -7.84 -6.54
N THR A 122 -16.52 -7.08 -7.22
CA THR A 122 -15.56 -7.67 -8.16
C THR A 122 -14.73 -8.68 -7.38
N ARG A 123 -14.95 -9.98 -7.65
CA ARG A 123 -14.29 -11.11 -6.97
C ARG A 123 -12.78 -11.05 -7.23
N CYS A 124 -12.07 -10.23 -6.47
CA CYS A 124 -10.74 -10.59 -6.04
C CYS A 124 -10.95 -11.53 -4.85
N ILE A 125 -10.42 -12.75 -4.90
CA ILE A 125 -10.14 -13.46 -3.66
C ILE A 125 -9.33 -12.47 -2.84
N THR A 126 -9.87 -11.99 -1.72
CA THR A 126 -9.11 -11.20 -0.78
C THR A 126 -8.12 -12.17 -0.18
N TRP A 127 -6.95 -12.27 -0.81
CA TRP A 127 -5.82 -12.93 -0.18
C TRP A 127 -5.52 -12.09 1.06
N GLU A 128 -5.85 -12.60 2.24
CA GLU A 128 -5.58 -11.94 3.53
C GLU A 128 -4.07 -11.88 3.85
N GLY A 129 -3.22 -12.00 2.84
CA GLY A 129 -1.80 -12.31 3.00
C GLY A 129 -1.55 -13.81 3.19
N ILE A 130 -0.30 -14.21 3.01
CA ILE A 130 0.26 -15.30 3.80
C ILE A 130 0.18 -14.79 5.24
N ARG A 131 -0.70 -15.38 6.05
CA ARG A 131 -0.73 -15.09 7.48
C ARG A 131 0.62 -15.56 8.03
N PRO A 132 1.49 -14.66 8.54
CA PRO A 132 2.74 -15.09 9.16
C PRO A 132 2.45 -16.11 10.24
N SER A 133 3.19 -17.21 10.23
CA SER A 133 3.29 -18.06 11.41
C SER A 133 3.94 -17.23 12.54
N ALA A 134 3.75 -17.61 13.80
CA ALA A 134 4.37 -16.93 14.94
C ALA A 134 5.91 -16.81 14.85
N ASN A 135 6.54 -17.53 13.91
CA ASN A 135 7.98 -17.56 13.67
C ASN A 135 8.42 -16.82 12.39
N THR A 136 7.50 -16.11 11.71
CA THR A 136 7.87 -15.34 10.52
C THR A 136 8.60 -14.07 10.95
N LEU A 137 9.89 -13.98 10.58
CA LEU A 137 10.69 -12.76 10.70
C LEU A 137 10.19 -11.73 9.68
N TYR A 138 9.13 -11.01 10.02
CA TYR A 138 8.76 -9.79 9.30
C TYR A 138 9.73 -8.68 9.73
N GLU A 139 10.80 -8.48 8.98
CA GLU A 139 11.32 -7.13 8.82
C GLU A 139 10.47 -6.49 7.72
N GLU A 140 9.74 -5.43 8.07
CA GLU A 140 9.19 -4.48 7.09
C GLU A 140 10.32 -4.11 6.12
N LEU A 141 10.05 -3.89 4.82
CA LEU A 141 11.09 -3.57 3.84
C LEU A 141 12.00 -2.46 4.39
N SER A 142 13.22 -2.84 4.80
CA SER A 142 14.15 -1.96 5.53
C SER A 142 15.49 -1.95 4.81
N PRO A 143 15.61 -1.20 3.70
CA PRO A 143 16.88 -1.06 3.00
C PRO A 143 17.90 -0.39 3.90
N LYS A 144 19.11 -0.97 4.01
CA LYS A 144 20.17 -0.43 4.86
C LYS A 144 21.07 0.52 4.07
N ALA A 145 21.47 1.62 4.70
CA ALA A 145 22.48 2.50 4.14
C ALA A 145 23.82 1.76 3.99
N ALA A 146 24.66 2.20 3.05
CA ALA A 146 25.93 1.58 2.68
C ALA A 146 25.85 0.14 2.13
N GLU A 147 24.64 -0.35 1.80
CA GLU A 147 24.42 -1.65 1.19
C GLU A 147 24.02 -1.52 -0.29
N ARG A 148 24.16 -2.64 -1.02
CA ARG A 148 23.85 -2.73 -2.45
C ARG A 148 22.55 -3.49 -2.70
N TYR A 149 21.79 -3.03 -3.68
CA TYR A 149 20.50 -3.59 -4.07
C TYR A 149 20.43 -3.75 -5.58
N LEU A 150 19.80 -4.83 -6.03
CA LEU A 150 19.41 -5.01 -7.42
C LEU A 150 18.01 -4.43 -7.60
N VAL A 151 17.84 -3.58 -8.62
CA VAL A 151 16.55 -3.04 -9.02
C VAL A 151 16.28 -3.49 -10.44
N SER A 152 15.12 -4.10 -10.68
CA SER A 152 14.73 -4.54 -12.00
C SER A 152 13.26 -4.27 -12.29
N ALA A 153 12.90 -4.12 -13.56
CA ALA A 153 11.51 -4.08 -14.03
C ALA A 153 11.44 -4.39 -15.52
N TRP A 154 10.30 -4.86 -15.99
CA TRP A 154 9.95 -4.85 -17.42
C TRP A 154 9.30 -3.53 -17.78
N VAL A 155 9.65 -2.98 -18.94
CA VAL A 155 9.06 -1.75 -19.45
C VAL A 155 8.64 -1.86 -20.91
N LYS A 156 7.53 -1.23 -21.24
CA LYS A 156 7.00 -1.14 -22.61
C LYS A 156 6.61 0.28 -22.93
N GLU A 157 7.21 0.84 -23.97
CA GLU A 157 6.76 2.09 -24.56
C GLU A 157 5.68 1.79 -25.60
N GLN A 158 4.54 2.47 -25.55
CA GLN A 158 3.42 2.22 -26.45
C GLN A 158 3.80 2.40 -27.93
N GLN A 159 4.69 3.36 -28.21
CA GLN A 159 5.20 3.56 -29.55
C GLN A 159 6.30 2.53 -29.82
N ASP A 160 6.09 1.70 -30.83
CA ASP A 160 7.16 0.86 -31.37
C ASP A 160 8.19 1.78 -32.05
N CYS A 161 9.28 2.03 -31.33
CA CYS A 161 10.38 2.85 -31.80
C CYS A 161 11.22 2.15 -32.87
N LYS A 162 11.08 0.83 -33.07
CA LYS A 162 12.00 -0.03 -33.84
C LYS A 162 13.48 0.22 -33.50
N CYS A 163 13.73 0.57 -32.25
CA CYS A 163 15.03 0.96 -31.74
C CYS A 163 15.63 -0.19 -30.93
N GLU A 164 16.94 -0.14 -30.70
CA GLU A 164 17.61 -1.14 -29.87
C GLU A 164 17.22 -1.00 -28.39
N ASN A 165 17.05 0.24 -27.92
CA ASN A 165 16.70 0.52 -26.53
C ASN A 165 15.64 1.61 -26.43
N TYR A 166 14.64 1.36 -25.60
CA TYR A 166 13.71 2.37 -25.12
C TYR A 166 14.46 3.47 -24.36
N VAL A 167 14.18 4.73 -24.71
CA VAL A 167 14.92 5.91 -24.19
C VAL A 167 14.08 6.77 -23.26
N ASN A 168 12.75 6.68 -23.34
CA ASN A 168 11.83 7.55 -22.61
C ASN A 168 11.52 7.01 -21.23
N ALA A 169 11.50 5.69 -21.08
CA ALA A 169 11.40 5.03 -19.80
C ALA A 169 12.68 5.18 -18.96
N SER A 170 12.53 5.40 -17.66
CA SER A 170 13.60 5.19 -16.67
C SER A 170 13.02 4.97 -15.29
N ILE A 171 13.79 4.30 -14.44
CA ILE A 171 13.57 4.31 -12.99
C ILE A 171 14.63 5.24 -12.39
N GLU A 172 14.21 6.23 -11.61
CA GLU A 172 15.11 7.08 -10.84
C GLU A 172 15.01 6.76 -9.36
N VAL A 173 16.16 6.59 -8.70
CA VAL A 173 16.23 6.36 -7.26
C VAL A 173 16.91 7.56 -6.59
N ALA A 174 16.19 8.26 -5.72
CA ALA A 174 16.68 9.38 -4.94
C ALA A 174 16.94 8.97 -3.49
N PHE A 175 18.03 9.50 -2.92
CA PHE A 175 18.50 9.19 -1.58
C PHE A 175 18.33 10.42 -0.68
N ILE A 176 17.44 10.31 0.31
CA ILE A 176 17.07 11.41 1.20
C ILE A 176 17.72 11.19 2.56
N GLY A 177 18.41 12.21 3.06
CA GLY A 177 19.01 12.21 4.40
C GLY A 177 18.03 12.64 5.49
N ASN A 178 18.49 12.60 6.76
CA ASN A 178 17.68 12.96 7.94
C ASN A 178 17.08 14.38 7.91
N GLN A 179 17.69 15.30 7.16
CA GLN A 179 17.23 16.68 7.01
C GLN A 179 16.20 16.87 5.88
N GLY A 180 15.82 15.79 5.16
CA GLY A 180 14.85 15.83 4.07
C GLY A 180 15.42 16.24 2.69
N ASN A 181 16.74 16.49 2.59
CA ASN A 181 17.42 16.84 1.35
C ASN A 181 17.96 15.60 0.63
N GLU A 182 18.09 15.67 -0.70
CA GLU A 182 18.85 14.69 -1.48
C GLU A 182 20.34 14.78 -1.12
N ILE A 183 20.93 13.65 -0.70
CA ILE A 183 22.32 13.60 -0.20
C ILE A 183 23.32 13.03 -1.22
N ALA A 184 22.82 12.53 -2.35
CA ALA A 184 23.63 11.99 -3.43
C ALA A 184 22.92 12.18 -4.77
N GLN A 185 23.65 12.02 -5.87
CA GLN A 185 23.07 11.98 -7.20
C GLN A 185 22.10 10.80 -7.31
N ARG A 186 20.97 11.02 -7.99
CA ARG A 186 20.00 9.97 -8.26
C ARG A 186 20.60 8.88 -9.13
N ALA A 187 20.32 7.63 -8.81
CA ALA A 187 20.60 6.53 -9.73
C ALA A 187 19.55 6.56 -10.85
N ILE A 188 19.98 6.64 -12.11
CA ILE A 188 19.11 6.64 -13.28
C ILE A 188 19.28 5.31 -14.00
N LEU A 189 18.26 4.47 -13.92
CA LEU A 189 18.24 3.13 -14.50
C LEU A 189 17.49 3.19 -15.83
N LYS A 190 18.11 2.66 -16.88
CA LYS A 190 17.62 2.72 -18.25
C LYS A 190 17.37 1.31 -18.82
N PRO A 191 16.44 1.18 -19.77
CA PRO A 191 16.20 -0.09 -20.45
C PRO A 191 17.43 -0.54 -21.24
N ALA A 192 17.72 -1.83 -21.19
CA ALA A 192 18.84 -2.45 -21.91
C ALA A 192 18.53 -3.90 -22.30
N GLY A 193 19.26 -4.42 -23.29
CA GLY A 193 19.11 -5.79 -23.79
C GLY A 193 18.01 -5.92 -24.85
N ASN A 194 17.60 -7.14 -25.17
CA ASN A 194 16.64 -7.36 -26.25
C ASN A 194 15.22 -6.87 -25.88
N ILE A 195 14.53 -6.28 -26.85
CA ILE A 195 13.09 -6.04 -26.77
C ILE A 195 12.37 -7.35 -27.14
N ILE A 196 11.62 -7.92 -26.21
CA ILE A 196 10.92 -9.19 -26.33
C ILE A 196 9.41 -8.92 -26.28
N GLU A 197 8.68 -9.16 -27.37
CA GLU A 197 7.23 -8.90 -27.46
C GLU A 197 6.83 -7.46 -27.06
N GLY A 198 7.73 -6.51 -27.34
CA GLY A 198 7.59 -5.09 -27.00
C GLY A 198 7.91 -4.74 -25.55
N TRP A 199 8.44 -5.67 -24.76
CA TRP A 199 8.94 -5.41 -23.41
C TRP A 199 10.46 -5.41 -23.39
N GLN A 200 11.06 -4.49 -22.64
CA GLN A 200 12.50 -4.42 -22.44
C GLN A 200 12.81 -4.36 -20.95
N ARG A 201 13.92 -4.97 -20.54
CA ARG A 201 14.30 -5.04 -19.13
C ARG A 201 15.09 -3.80 -18.71
N ILE A 202 14.79 -3.28 -17.52
CA ILE A 202 15.65 -2.41 -16.73
C ILE A 202 16.22 -3.29 -15.62
N GLU A 203 17.54 -3.33 -15.45
CA GLU A 203 18.21 -4.09 -14.38
C GLU A 203 19.52 -3.41 -14.03
N GLU A 204 19.66 -2.92 -12.80
CA GLU A 204 20.86 -2.21 -12.35
C GLU A 204 21.13 -2.46 -10.86
N ILE A 205 22.40 -2.45 -10.50
CA ILE A 205 22.84 -2.50 -9.10
C ILE A 205 22.99 -1.07 -8.59
N ILE A 206 22.24 -0.72 -7.56
CA ILE A 206 22.39 0.57 -6.87
C ILE A 206 23.13 0.38 -5.54
N SER A 207 23.90 1.40 -5.14
CA SER A 207 24.50 1.48 -3.80
C SER A 207 23.78 2.57 -3.02
N ILE A 208 23.24 2.24 -1.85
CA ILE A 208 22.58 3.25 -1.00
C ILE A 208 23.68 4.03 -0.26
N PRO A 209 23.77 5.36 -0.41
CA PRO A 209 24.76 6.16 0.30
C PRO A 209 24.62 6.05 1.82
N GLN A 210 25.74 6.24 2.52
CA GLN A 210 25.73 6.39 3.99
C GLN A 210 24.81 7.57 4.38
N GLU A 211 24.21 7.50 5.57
CA GLU A 211 23.28 8.52 6.10
C GLU A 211 21.95 8.67 5.35
N THR A 212 21.63 7.76 4.41
CA THR A 212 20.30 7.70 3.79
C THR A 212 19.27 7.26 4.82
N SER A 213 18.25 8.10 5.05
CA SER A 213 17.13 7.78 5.94
C SER A 213 15.87 7.38 5.19
N LYS A 214 15.76 7.77 3.92
CA LYS A 214 14.63 7.46 3.05
C LYS A 214 15.07 7.33 1.61
N ILE A 215 14.48 6.35 0.92
CA ILE A 215 14.64 6.16 -0.53
C ILE A 215 13.33 6.54 -1.21
N GLN A 216 13.43 7.25 -2.33
CA GLN A 216 12.29 7.55 -3.20
C GLN A 216 12.57 6.98 -4.58
N ILE A 217 11.66 6.13 -5.05
CA ILE A 217 11.75 5.50 -6.37
C ILE A 217 10.71 6.16 -7.27
N TYR A 218 11.15 6.64 -8.42
CA TYR A 218 10.31 7.30 -9.41
C TYR A 218 10.33 6.51 -10.71
N PHE A 219 9.15 6.12 -11.18
CA PHE A 219 8.95 5.64 -12.55
C PHE A 219 8.76 6.85 -13.45
N LYS A 220 9.68 7.03 -14.39
CA LYS A 220 9.73 8.21 -15.25
C LYS A 220 9.35 7.87 -16.68
N ALA A 221 8.59 8.79 -17.27
CA ALA A 221 8.28 8.83 -18.68
C ALA A 221 8.74 10.18 -19.24
N ALA A 222 9.83 10.19 -20.01
CA ALA A 222 10.30 11.39 -20.69
C ALA A 222 9.48 11.65 -21.95
N GLN A 223 9.24 12.92 -22.28
CA GLN A 223 8.54 13.33 -23.50
C GLN A 223 9.50 13.48 -24.70
N GLY A 224 10.54 12.66 -24.79
CA GLY A 224 11.54 12.73 -25.85
C GLY A 224 11.03 12.17 -27.19
N ASN A 225 11.65 12.60 -28.30
CA ASN A 225 11.51 12.00 -29.63
C ASN A 225 10.08 11.87 -30.18
N GLY A 226 9.17 12.77 -29.80
CA GLY A 226 7.77 12.75 -30.26
C GLY A 226 6.91 11.68 -29.59
N ASN A 227 7.38 11.06 -28.49
CA ASN A 227 6.60 10.08 -27.75
C ASN A 227 5.40 10.75 -27.06
N THR A 228 4.22 10.52 -27.61
CA THR A 228 2.91 10.87 -27.03
C THR A 228 2.24 9.68 -26.35
N GLY A 229 2.93 8.53 -26.32
CA GLY A 229 2.42 7.25 -25.89
C GLY A 229 2.55 6.99 -24.39
N LYS A 230 1.77 6.02 -23.91
CA LYS A 230 1.85 5.50 -22.55
C LYS A 230 3.12 4.67 -22.35
N ILE A 231 3.67 4.70 -21.15
CA ILE A 231 4.74 3.79 -20.71
C ILE A 231 4.16 2.86 -19.65
N TYR A 232 4.39 1.56 -19.81
CA TYR A 232 3.94 0.52 -18.89
C TYR A 232 5.15 -0.07 -18.20
N PHE A 233 5.07 -0.22 -16.88
CA PHE A 233 6.06 -0.94 -16.08
C PHE A 233 5.38 -2.15 -15.46
N ASP A 234 6.07 -3.28 -15.46
CA ASP A 234 5.59 -4.51 -14.85
C ASP A 234 6.74 -5.28 -14.16
N ASP A 235 6.38 -6.23 -13.30
CA ASP A 235 7.30 -7.12 -12.58
C ASP A 235 8.50 -6.40 -11.94
N TRP A 236 8.25 -5.26 -11.28
CA TRP A 236 9.28 -4.52 -10.56
C TRP A 236 9.80 -5.31 -9.36
N ARG A 237 11.12 -5.42 -9.25
CA ARG A 237 11.84 -6.00 -8.11
C ARG A 237 12.79 -5.00 -7.47
N PHE A 238 12.91 -5.09 -6.15
CA PHE A 238 13.92 -4.41 -5.34
C PHE A 238 14.39 -5.41 -4.29
N LEU A 239 15.63 -5.88 -4.39
CA LEU A 239 16.16 -6.92 -3.52
C LEU A 239 17.62 -6.65 -3.13
N PRO A 240 18.10 -7.13 -1.96
CA PRO A 240 19.51 -7.06 -1.62
C PRO A 240 20.38 -7.70 -2.72
N TYR A 241 21.57 -7.16 -2.96
CA TYR A 241 22.45 -7.63 -4.04
C TYR A 241 22.81 -9.12 -3.94
N HIS A 242 22.94 -9.64 -2.72
CA HIS A 242 23.19 -11.06 -2.45
C HIS A 242 21.90 -11.88 -2.23
N GLY A 243 20.74 -11.27 -2.47
CA GLY A 243 19.44 -11.91 -2.40
C GLY A 243 19.10 -12.67 -3.67
N ASN A 244 18.10 -13.55 -3.57
CA ASN A 244 17.50 -14.26 -4.68
C ASN A 244 15.97 -14.09 -4.58
N MET A 245 15.30 -13.93 -5.72
CA MET A 245 13.85 -13.77 -5.76
C MET A 245 13.26 -14.66 -6.86
N LYS A 246 12.25 -15.44 -6.47
CA LYS A 246 11.32 -16.10 -7.38
C LYS A 246 9.90 -15.66 -7.05
N SER A 247 9.09 -15.46 -8.08
CA SER A 247 7.70 -15.06 -7.91
C SER A 247 6.78 -16.08 -8.57
N PHE A 248 5.63 -16.33 -7.94
CA PHE A 248 4.63 -17.28 -8.41
C PHE A 248 3.30 -16.58 -8.59
N VAL A 249 2.75 -16.68 -9.80
CA VAL A 249 1.46 -16.10 -10.17
C VAL A 249 0.43 -17.21 -10.18
N TYR A 250 -0.63 -17.06 -9.39
CA TYR A 250 -1.71 -18.03 -9.30
C TYR A 250 -2.99 -17.47 -9.91
N HIS A 251 -3.81 -18.35 -10.51
CA HIS A 251 -5.12 -17.95 -11.00
C HIS A 251 -6.00 -17.54 -9.83
N PRO A 252 -6.72 -16.40 -9.90
CA PRO A 252 -7.46 -15.83 -8.78
C PRO A 252 -8.75 -16.56 -8.42
N VAL A 253 -8.96 -17.82 -8.85
CA VAL A 253 -10.21 -18.56 -8.59
C VAL A 253 -9.88 -19.98 -8.17
N ASN A 254 -9.17 -20.72 -9.03
CA ASN A 254 -8.82 -22.12 -8.76
C ASN A 254 -7.41 -22.29 -8.16
N LEU A 255 -6.66 -21.18 -7.96
CA LEU A 255 -5.31 -21.15 -7.39
C LEU A 255 -4.30 -22.05 -8.14
N ARG A 256 -4.53 -22.35 -9.42
CA ARG A 256 -3.53 -23.02 -10.26
C ARG A 256 -2.34 -22.09 -10.50
N LEU A 257 -1.14 -22.65 -10.51
CA LEU A 257 0.08 -21.91 -10.86
C LEU A 257 0.01 -21.54 -12.34
N MET A 258 -0.05 -20.25 -12.65
CA MET A 258 -0.16 -19.72 -14.02
C MET A 258 1.19 -19.29 -14.58
N SER A 259 2.05 -18.74 -13.72
CA SER A 259 3.39 -18.33 -14.13
C SER A 259 4.37 -18.42 -12.96
N GLU A 260 5.62 -18.72 -13.27
CA GLU A 260 6.77 -18.57 -12.37
C GLU A 260 7.73 -17.57 -13.00
N LEU A 261 8.09 -16.51 -12.27
CA LEU A 261 9.16 -15.59 -12.68
C LEU A 261 10.45 -16.04 -11.98
N ASP A 262 11.45 -16.40 -12.78
CA ASP A 262 12.73 -16.91 -12.29
C ASP A 262 13.63 -15.80 -11.71
N GLU A 263 14.84 -16.15 -11.30
CA GLU A 263 15.84 -15.27 -10.69
C GLU A 263 16.15 -14.03 -11.54
N ASN A 264 16.10 -14.17 -12.86
CA ASN A 264 16.42 -13.13 -13.83
C ASN A 264 15.17 -12.39 -14.33
N ASN A 265 14.02 -12.65 -13.70
CA ASN A 265 12.71 -12.12 -14.04
C ASN A 265 12.15 -12.59 -15.39
N TYR A 266 12.57 -13.75 -15.88
CA TYR A 266 11.94 -14.39 -17.04
C TYR A 266 10.76 -15.27 -16.61
N ALA A 267 9.67 -15.18 -17.36
CA ALA A 267 8.45 -15.94 -17.07
C ALA A 267 8.46 -17.36 -17.63
N THR A 268 8.02 -18.32 -16.82
CA THR A 268 7.60 -19.65 -17.25
C THR A 268 6.09 -19.76 -17.09
N PHE A 269 5.37 -19.90 -18.20
CA PHE A 269 3.91 -19.95 -18.24
C PHE A 269 3.41 -21.39 -18.26
N TYR A 270 2.36 -21.64 -17.48
CA TYR A 270 1.69 -22.92 -17.36
C TYR A 270 0.26 -22.80 -17.91
N GLU A 271 -0.07 -23.56 -18.94
CA GLU A 271 -1.41 -23.59 -19.54
C GLU A 271 -2.09 -24.93 -19.26
N TYR A 272 -3.36 -24.86 -18.86
CA TYR A 272 -4.18 -26.00 -18.47
C TYR A 272 -5.40 -26.10 -19.39
N ASP A 273 -5.93 -27.32 -19.56
CA ASP A 273 -7.25 -27.52 -20.16
C ASP A 273 -8.40 -27.23 -19.16
N ASP A 274 -9.63 -27.40 -19.64
CA ASP A 274 -10.86 -27.15 -18.87
C ASP A 274 -10.98 -28.10 -17.67
N GLU A 275 -10.47 -29.33 -17.80
CA GLU A 275 -10.38 -30.34 -16.75
C GLU A 275 -9.28 -30.03 -15.72
N GLY A 276 -8.32 -29.16 -16.06
CA GLY A 276 -7.22 -28.75 -15.19
C GLY A 276 -5.93 -29.54 -15.34
N THR A 277 -5.80 -30.31 -16.40
CA THR A 277 -4.56 -30.99 -16.78
C THR A 277 -3.61 -29.98 -17.41
N LEU A 278 -2.32 -30.03 -17.05
CA LEU A 278 -1.29 -29.19 -17.65
C LEU A 278 -1.04 -29.64 -19.10
N ILE A 279 -1.37 -28.79 -20.07
CA ILE A 279 -1.25 -29.10 -21.50
C ILE A 279 -0.04 -28.42 -22.14
N ARG A 280 0.43 -27.29 -21.62
CA ARG A 280 1.57 -26.58 -22.20
C ARG A 280 2.41 -25.85 -21.16
N VAL A 281 3.72 -25.89 -21.36
CA VAL A 281 4.68 -25.07 -20.63
C VAL A 281 5.45 -24.23 -21.63
N LYS A 282 5.43 -22.91 -21.43
CA LYS A 282 6.21 -21.95 -22.23
C LYS A 282 7.21 -21.25 -21.32
N LYS A 283 8.37 -20.89 -21.86
CA LYS A 283 9.37 -20.10 -21.15
C LYS A 283 9.82 -18.92 -21.99
N GLU A 284 9.81 -17.76 -21.36
CA GLU A 284 10.42 -16.55 -21.87
C GLU A 284 11.94 -16.67 -21.81
N SER A 285 12.58 -16.16 -22.85
CA SER A 285 14.03 -16.07 -22.98
C SER A 285 14.39 -14.81 -23.75
N GLU A 286 15.68 -14.48 -23.82
CA GLU A 286 16.19 -13.39 -24.66
C GLU A 286 15.80 -13.49 -26.14
N ARG A 287 15.38 -14.68 -26.61
CA ARG A 287 14.93 -14.95 -27.99
C ARG A 287 13.41 -15.00 -28.13
N GLY A 288 12.67 -14.59 -27.11
CA GLY A 288 11.22 -14.71 -27.05
C GLY A 288 10.72 -15.90 -26.27
N ILE A 289 9.39 -16.07 -26.29
CA ILE A 289 8.69 -17.12 -25.57
C ILE A 289 8.73 -18.41 -26.40
N GLN A 290 9.34 -19.46 -25.84
CA GLN A 290 9.43 -20.77 -26.46
C GLN A 290 8.59 -21.80 -25.72
N THR A 291 7.96 -22.70 -26.47
CA THR A 291 7.25 -23.84 -25.87
C THR A 291 8.26 -24.90 -25.49
N ILE A 292 8.37 -25.21 -24.19
CA ILE A 292 9.24 -26.28 -23.67
C ILE A 292 8.55 -27.63 -23.86
N ARG A 293 7.26 -27.69 -23.54
CA ARG A 293 6.49 -28.94 -23.54
C ARG A 293 5.06 -28.66 -23.95
N GLU A 294 4.51 -29.50 -24.81
CA GLU A 294 3.10 -29.50 -25.20
C GLU A 294 2.60 -30.95 -25.18
N THR A 295 1.45 -31.19 -24.56
CA THR A 295 0.76 -32.48 -24.57
C THR A 295 -0.59 -32.28 -25.25
N ARG A 296 -0.91 -33.11 -26.24
CA ARG A 296 -2.21 -33.12 -26.92
C ARG A 296 -2.89 -34.45 -26.69
N SER A 297 -4.04 -34.43 -26.03
CA SER A 297 -4.95 -35.58 -25.94
C SER A 297 -6.22 -35.26 -26.72
N SER A 298 -6.66 -36.19 -27.57
CA SER A 298 -7.98 -36.14 -28.19
C SER A 298 -8.91 -37.14 -27.52
N LEU A 299 -10.11 -36.70 -27.16
CA LEU A 299 -11.19 -37.60 -26.78
C LEU A 299 -11.73 -38.23 -28.08
N ARG A 300 -11.66 -39.56 -28.21
CA ARG A 300 -12.42 -40.27 -29.23
C ARG A 300 -13.90 -40.10 -28.89
N LYS A 301 -14.69 -39.59 -29.84
CA LYS A 301 -16.15 -39.71 -29.79
C LYS A 301 -16.48 -41.19 -30.03
N ASP A 302 -17.13 -41.81 -29.05
CA ASP A 302 -17.85 -43.06 -29.24
C ASP A 302 -19.13 -42.84 -30.05
#